data_AF-A0A3N1AXN8-F1
#
_entry.id   AF-A0A3N1AXN8-F1
#
_cell.length_a   1.000
_cell.length_b   1.000
_cell.length_c   1.000
_cell.angle_alpha   90.00
_cell.angle_beta   90.00
_cell.angle_gamma   90.00
#
_symmetry.space_group_name_H-M   'P 1'
#
loop_
_entity.id
_entity.type
_entity.pdbx_description
1 polymer ?
#
loop_
_entity_poly.entity_id
_entity_poly.type
_entity_poly.pdbx_seq_one_letter_code
_entity_poly.pdbx_strand_id
1 'polypeptide(L)' 'MSRLPGKRAWPVLRGPRRSNAPGLPDELVFSILTRRLLRRGEFTSREHLANKIIKYFTHYNRTAKPFRWTYDGRPLKAA' A
#
# COMPACT_ATOMS: atom_id res chain seq x y z
N MET A 1 22.20 -25.33 -21.96
CA MET A 1 21.06 -25.74 -21.11
C MET A 1 20.83 -24.67 -20.04
N SER A 2 19.62 -24.11 -20.05
CA SER A 2 19.09 -23.06 -19.16
C SER A 2 19.05 -23.46 -17.68
N ARG A 3 19.18 -22.48 -16.78
CA ARG A 3 18.20 -22.29 -15.68
C ARG A 3 17.97 -20.78 -15.47
N LEU A 4 16.77 -20.34 -15.86
CA LEU A 4 16.23 -19.00 -15.65
C LEU A 4 16.30 -18.59 -14.16
N PRO A 5 16.54 -17.31 -13.83
CA PRO A 5 16.53 -16.86 -12.45
C PRO A 5 15.11 -17.01 -11.88
N GLY A 6 15.01 -17.91 -10.91
CA GLY A 6 13.78 -18.22 -10.19
C GLY A 6 13.15 -16.95 -9.62
N LYS A 7 11.83 -16.88 -9.79
CA LYS A 7 10.90 -15.84 -9.35
C LYS A 7 11.34 -15.22 -8.00
N ARG A 8 11.77 -13.96 -8.01
CA ARG A 8 11.88 -13.15 -6.78
C ARG A 8 10.46 -12.95 -6.24
N ALA A 9 10.06 -13.79 -5.29
CA ALA A 9 8.92 -13.51 -4.45
C ALA A 9 9.21 -12.19 -3.73
N TRP A 10 8.38 -11.19 -3.98
CA TRP A 10 8.44 -9.95 -3.22
C TRP A 10 8.22 -10.33 -1.76
N PRO A 11 9.17 -10.05 -0.84
CA PRO A 11 8.89 -10.27 0.56
C PRO A 11 7.71 -9.38 0.88
N VAL A 12 6.57 -9.99 1.22
CA VAL A 12 5.45 -9.23 1.79
C VAL A 12 6.01 -8.68 3.08
N LEU A 13 6.36 -7.39 3.08
CA LEU A 13 6.93 -6.65 4.20
C LEU A 13 5.88 -6.58 5.32
N ARG A 14 5.62 -7.69 6.00
CA ARG A 14 4.95 -7.66 7.30
C ARG A 14 6.04 -7.45 8.33
N GLY A 15 6.30 -6.19 8.64
CA GLY A 15 7.12 -5.80 9.78
C GLY A 15 6.52 -6.30 11.11
N PRO A 16 7.29 -6.35 12.20
CA PRO A 16 6.82 -6.74 13.51
C PRO A 16 5.63 -5.85 13.93
N ARG A 17 4.61 -6.45 14.55
CA ARG A 17 3.47 -5.72 15.12
C ARG A 17 3.97 -4.63 16.09
N ARG A 18 3.79 -3.36 15.68
CA ARG A 18 3.68 -2.10 16.46
C ARG A 18 4.61 -1.95 17.68
N SER A 19 5.40 -0.88 17.76
CA SER A 19 4.83 0.42 18.18
C SER A 19 5.40 1.66 17.48
N ASN A 20 6.60 1.59 16.88
CA ASN A 20 7.31 2.79 16.40
C ASN A 20 7.80 2.70 14.93
N ALA A 21 7.38 1.68 14.17
CA ALA A 21 7.76 1.58 12.77
C ALA A 21 7.04 2.68 11.94
N PRO A 22 7.76 3.44 11.10
CA PRO A 22 7.12 4.34 10.15
C PRO A 22 6.20 3.50 9.25
N GLY A 23 4.93 3.91 9.17
CA GLY A 23 3.92 3.20 8.37
C GLY A 23 4.42 3.03 6.94
N LEU A 24 4.32 1.82 6.41
CA LEU A 24 4.78 1.54 5.06
C LEU A 24 4.01 2.42 4.05
N PRO A 25 4.60 2.73 2.88
CA PRO A 25 3.92 3.54 1.87
C PRO A 25 2.54 3.00 1.49
N ASP A 26 2.35 1.68 1.47
CA ASP A 26 1.05 1.04 1.21
C ASP A 26 0.03 1.30 2.33
N GLU A 27 0.44 1.21 3.59
CA GLU A 27 -0.41 1.51 4.76
C GLU A 27 -0.87 2.98 4.77
N LEU A 28 -0.01 3.90 4.35
CA LEU A 28 -0.34 5.32 4.20
C LEU A 28 -1.39 5.55 3.09
N VAL A 29 -1.24 4.87 1.96
CA VAL A 29 -2.22 4.93 0.86
C VAL A 29 -3.58 4.41 1.31
N PHE A 30 -3.64 3.27 2.00
CA PHE A 30 -4.89 2.72 2.52
C PHE A 30 -5.54 3.63 3.56
N SER A 31 -4.74 4.29 4.39
CA SER A 31 -5.23 5.27 5.35
C SER A 31 -5.87 6.48 4.66
N ILE A 32 -5.28 6.95 3.55
CA ILE A 32 -5.83 8.05 2.74
C ILE A 32 -7.11 7.61 2.05
N LEU A 33 -7.11 6.44 1.39
CA LEU A 33 -8.28 5.88 0.72
C LEU A 33 -9.45 5.72 1.70
N THR A 34 -9.18 5.20 2.89
CA THR A 34 -10.19 5.03 3.93
C THR A 34 -10.79 6.37 4.34
N ARG A 35 -9.96 7.37 4.65
CA ARG A 35 -10.44 8.68 5.11
C ARG A 35 -11.20 9.46 4.05
N ARG A 36 -10.78 9.37 2.78
CA ARG A 36 -11.30 10.21 1.68
C ARG A 36 -12.43 9.56 0.89
N LEU A 37 -12.44 8.23 0.76
CA LEU A 37 -13.42 7.51 -0.06
C LEU A 37 -14.33 6.60 0.77
N LEU A 38 -13.76 5.75 1.64
CA LEU A 38 -14.52 4.67 2.26
C LEU A 38 -15.33 5.10 3.48
N ARG A 39 -14.77 5.93 4.38
CA ARG A 39 -15.39 6.29 5.66
C ARG A 39 -16.71 7.05 5.53
N ARG A 40 -16.95 7.71 4.40
CA ARG A 40 -18.18 8.48 4.12
C ARG A 40 -18.82 8.07 2.78
N GLY A 41 -18.40 6.93 2.23
CA GLY A 41 -18.84 6.50 0.91
C GLY A 41 -20.10 5.65 1.01
N GLU A 42 -21.12 6.00 0.23
CA GLU A 42 -22.22 5.09 -0.05
C GLU A 42 -21.95 4.31 -1.34
N PHE A 43 -22.19 3.00 -1.28
CA PHE A 43 -21.93 2.05 -2.34
C PHE A 43 -23.17 1.16 -2.51
N THR A 44 -23.73 1.19 -3.71
CA THR A 44 -24.94 0.45 -4.08
C THR A 44 -24.63 -0.97 -4.55
N SER A 45 -23.38 -1.25 -4.91
CA SER A 45 -22.90 -2.57 -5.31
C SER A 45 -21.38 -2.68 -5.16
N ARG A 46 -20.86 -3.91 -5.20
CA ARG A 46 -19.42 -4.17 -5.20
C ARG A 46 -18.73 -3.58 -6.44
N GLU A 47 -19.40 -3.61 -7.59
CA GLU A 47 -18.91 -3.01 -8.83
C GLU A 47 -18.84 -1.49 -8.72
N HIS A 48 -19.86 -0.86 -8.12
CA HIS A 48 -19.86 0.57 -7.87
C HIS A 48 -18.71 0.99 -6.95
N LEU A 49 -18.41 0.21 -5.89
CA LEU A 49 -17.24 0.42 -5.05
C LEU A 49 -15.93 0.31 -5.84
N ALA A 50 -15.77 -0.75 -6.65
CA ALA A 50 -14.56 -0.96 -7.45
C ALA A 50 -14.32 0.21 -8.42
N ASN A 51 -15.37 0.63 -9.14
CA ASN A 51 -15.31 1.76 -10.07
C ASN A 51 -14.94 3.07 -9.36
N LYS A 52 -15.49 3.31 -8.16
CA LYS A 52 -15.13 4.47 -7.34
C LYS A 52 -13.67 4.45 -6.90
N ILE A 53 -13.15 3.29 -6.48
CA ILE A 53 -11.73 3.15 -6.08
C ILE A 53 -10.81 3.41 -7.26
N ILE A 54 -11.09 2.80 -8.42
CA ILE A 54 -10.30 3.00 -9.65
C ILE A 54 -10.29 4.48 -10.02
N LYS A 55 -11.46 5.10 -10.13
CA LYS A 55 -11.60 6.53 -10.46
C LYS A 55 -10.86 7.44 -9.46
N TYR A 56 -10.93 7.12 -8.18
CA TYR A 56 -10.21 7.85 -7.14
C TYR A 56 -8.69 7.81 -7.38
N PHE A 57 -8.12 6.64 -7.63
CA PHE A 57 -6.68 6.50 -7.87
C PHE A 57 -6.24 7.13 -9.20
N THR A 58 -7.03 7.00 -10.27
CA THR A 58 -6.77 7.68 -11.55
C THR A 58 -6.62 9.19 -11.36
N HIS A 59 -7.46 9.80 -10.53
CA HIS A 59 -7.38 11.22 -10.23
C HIS A 59 -6.23 11.54 -9.26
N TYR A 60 -6.14 10.81 -8.14
CA TYR A 60 -5.14 11.04 -7.10
C TYR A 60 -3.71 10.96 -7.64
N ASN A 61 -3.44 10.01 -8.55
CA ASN A 61 -2.11 9.80 -9.12
C ASN A 61 -1.61 10.97 -9.98
N ARG A 62 -2.51 11.84 -10.50
CA ARG A 62 -2.11 13.03 -11.27
C ARG A 62 -1.37 14.07 -10.43
N THR A 63 -1.63 14.11 -9.13
CA THR A 63 -1.06 15.11 -8.20
C THR A 63 -0.36 14.48 -7.00
N ALA A 64 -0.22 13.15 -6.99
CA ALA A 64 0.37 12.43 -5.88
C ALA A 64 1.86 12.84 -5.73
N LYS A 65 2.25 13.15 -4.50
CA LYS A 65 3.66 13.37 -4.15
C LYS A 65 4.22 12.10 -3.50
N PRO A 66 5.50 11.78 -3.72
CA PRO A 66 6.16 10.69 -3.01
C PRO A 66 5.98 10.84 -1.51
N PHE A 67 5.63 9.75 -0.84
CA PHE A 67 5.59 9.74 0.62
C PHE A 67 7.02 9.85 1.15
N ARG A 68 7.23 10.72 2.14
CA ARG A 68 8.46 10.69 2.92
C ARG A 68 8.38 9.49 3.85
N TRP A 69 9.15 8.46 3.53
CA TRP A 69 9.29 7.26 4.34
C TRP A 69 10.78 7.02 4.56
N THR A 70 11.18 6.79 5.80
CA THR A 70 12.55 6.43 6.16
C THR A 70 12.58 4.93 6.37
N TYR A 71 12.87 4.18 5.29
CA TYR A 71 13.23 2.78 5.40
C TYR A 71 14.73 2.67 5.41
N ASP A 72 15.27 2.37 6.58
CA ASP A 72 16.71 2.32 6.80
C ASP A 72 17.34 1.03 6.27
N GLY A 73 16.56 0.16 5.59
CA GLY A 73 17.05 -1.06 4.95
C GLY A 73 17.63 -2.12 5.88
N ARG A 74 17.67 -1.88 7.19
CA ARG A 74 18.25 -2.81 8.16
C ARG A 74 17.30 -3.98 8.35
N PRO A 75 17.68 -5.20 7.94
CA PRO A 75 16.91 -6.38 8.28
C PRO A 75 16.86 -6.51 9.79
N LEU A 76 15.66 -6.69 10.33
CA LEU A 76 15.49 -7.05 11.73
C LEU A 76 16.24 -8.37 11.97
N LYS A 77 17.23 -8.33 12.87
CA LYS A 77 17.84 -9.57 13.36
C LYS A 77 16.79 -10.29 14.20
N ALA A 78 16.48 -11.52 13.83
CA ALA A 78 15.76 -12.43 14.73
C ALA A 78 16.63 -12.67 15.97
N ALA A 79 15.98 -12.73 17.14
CA ALA A 79 16.61 -13.12 18.40
C ALA A 79 16.92 -14.62 18.40
#